data_AF-A0A259AGL7-F1
#
_entry.id   AF-A0A259AGL7-F1
#
_cell.length_a   1.000
_cell.length_b   1.000
_cell.length_c   1.000
_cell.angle_alpha   90.00
_cell.angle_beta   90.00
_cell.angle_gamma   90.00
#
_symmetry.space_group_name_H-M   'P 1'
#
loop_
_entity.id
_entity.type
_entity.pdbx_description
1 polymer ?
#
loop_
_entity_poly.entity_id
_entity_poly.type
_entity_poly.pdbx_seq_one_letter_code
_entity_poly.pdbx_strand_id
1 'polypeptide(L)'
;MDGDQEMPAMPTPDPQPQPQRSNSWAVTGGVSVILLTGMAAIAKLHEDGGDIGFLALILGVTVAGAFALARFISRHGHEIGEARFDTTPKEPPAA
;
A
#
# COMPACT_ATOMS: atom_id res chain seq x y z
N MET A 1 -37.49 36.01 -34.32
CA MET A 1 -36.08 35.57 -34.36
C MET A 1 -35.56 35.88 -32.98
N ASP A 2 -35.86 35.00 -32.03
CA ASP A 2 -35.60 35.24 -30.61
C ASP A 2 -34.33 34.47 -30.27
N GLY A 3 -33.26 35.24 -30.06
CA GLY A 3 -31.92 34.72 -29.83
C GLY A 3 -31.87 33.84 -28.59
N ASP A 4 -31.37 32.62 -28.80
CA ASP A 4 -30.21 32.08 -28.10
C ASP A 4 -30.09 32.54 -26.64
N GLN A 5 -31.05 32.14 -25.80
CA GLN A 5 -30.88 32.23 -24.35
C GLN A 5 -29.75 31.29 -23.95
N GLU A 6 -28.56 31.86 -23.83
CA GLU A 6 -27.41 31.24 -23.18
C GLU A 6 -27.82 30.82 -21.77
N MET A 7 -28.17 29.54 -21.61
CA MET A 7 -28.41 28.96 -20.30
C MET A 7 -27.14 29.15 -19.47
N PRO A 8 -27.22 29.77 -18.27
CA PRO A 8 -26.04 29.98 -17.44
C PRO A 8 -25.44 28.61 -17.13
N ALA A 9 -24.18 28.43 -17.55
CA ALA A 9 -23.42 27.23 -17.25
C ALA A 9 -23.46 27.01 -15.74
N MET A 10 -24.11 25.91 -15.32
CA MET A 10 -24.12 25.53 -13.91
C MET A 10 -22.67 25.39 -13.44
N PRO A 11 -22.31 25.93 -12.27
CA PRO A 11 -20.98 25.74 -11.72
C PRO A 11 -20.75 24.24 -11.56
N THR A 12 -19.84 23.69 -12.36
CA THR A 12 -19.34 22.32 -12.18
C THR A 12 -18.84 22.19 -10.74
N PRO A 13 -19.31 21.20 -9.97
CA PRO A 13 -18.77 20.93 -8.64
C PRO A 13 -17.26 20.77 -8.76
N ASP A 14 -16.50 21.56 -8.00
CA ASP A 14 -15.05 21.39 -7.92
C ASP A 14 -14.74 19.93 -7.55
N PRO A 15 -13.74 19.30 -8.19
CA PRO A 15 -13.32 17.95 -7.82
C PRO A 15 -12.97 17.93 -6.34
N GLN A 16 -13.80 17.30 -5.52
CA GLN A 16 -13.49 17.12 -4.11
C GLN A 16 -12.17 16.33 -4.00
N PRO A 17 -11.21 16.77 -3.17
CA PRO A 17 -10.01 16.01 -2.90
C PRO A 17 -10.42 14.63 -2.41
N GLN A 18 -10.17 13.60 -3.20
CA GLN A 18 -10.40 12.23 -2.76
C GLN A 18 -9.53 12.00 -1.52
N PRO A 19 -10.06 11.36 -0.46
CA PRO A 19 -9.29 11.09 0.73
C PRO A 19 -8.12 10.19 0.32
N GLN A 20 -6.94 10.79 0.28
CA GLN A 20 -5.68 10.13 0.03
C GLN A 20 -5.51 9.10 1.15
N ARG A 21 -5.90 7.84 0.92
CA ARG A 21 -5.71 6.76 1.89
C ARG A 21 -4.24 6.79 2.25
N SER A 22 -3.94 7.13 3.49
CA SER A 22 -2.56 7.26 3.93
C SER A 22 -1.94 5.87 3.85
N ASN A 23 -0.96 5.68 2.98
CA ASN A 23 -0.22 4.42 2.83
C ASN A 23 0.53 4.01 4.11
N SER A 24 0.44 4.83 5.17
CA SER A 24 0.92 4.60 6.52
C SER A 24 0.52 3.23 7.08
N TRP A 25 -0.71 2.76 6.80
CA TRP A 25 -1.16 1.43 7.28
C TRP A 25 -0.38 0.29 6.62
N ALA A 26 -0.10 0.39 5.31
CA ALA A 26 0.64 -0.62 4.56
C ALA A 26 2.12 -0.64 4.95
N VAL A 27 2.72 0.55 5.18
CA VAL A 27 4.08 0.67 5.71
C VAL A 27 4.17 0.02 7.09
N THR A 28 3.28 0.40 8.01
CA THR A 28 3.32 -0.07 9.40
C THR A 28 3.07 -1.57 9.49
N GLY A 29 2.08 -2.09 8.75
CA GLY A 29 1.77 -3.52 8.72
C GLY A 29 2.91 -4.36 8.15
N GLY A 30 3.39 -4.03 6.95
CA GLY A 30 4.44 -4.80 6.28
C GLY A 30 5.76 -4.80 7.04
N VAL A 31 6.18 -3.64 7.56
CA VAL A 31 7.40 -3.51 8.36
C VAL A 31 7.30 -4.32 9.66
N SER A 32 6.14 -4.28 10.33
CA SER A 32 5.93 -5.03 11.57
C SER A 32 6.07 -6.54 11.38
N VAL A 33 5.54 -7.09 10.28
CA VAL A 33 5.68 -8.52 9.98
C VAL A 33 7.15 -8.90 9.82
N ILE A 34 7.93 -8.14 9.05
CA ILE A 34 9.37 -8.40 8.85
C ILE A 34 10.10 -8.41 10.20
N LEU A 35 9.88 -7.39 11.02
CA LEU A 35 10.55 -7.28 12.32
C LEU A 35 10.16 -8.42 13.27
N LEU A 36 8.87 -8.74 13.37
CA LEU A 36 8.39 -9.81 14.24
C LEU A 36 8.93 -11.18 13.80
N THR A 37 8.87 -11.49 12.50
CA THR A 37 9.39 -12.75 11.97
C THR A 37 10.90 -12.85 12.13
N GLY A 38 11.64 -11.78 11.85
CA GLY A 38 13.10 -11.76 12.02
C GLY A 38 13.51 -11.94 13.48
N MET A 39 12.85 -11.27 14.42
CA MET A 39 13.12 -11.43 15.85
C MET A 39 12.73 -12.82 16.36
N ALA A 40 11.63 -13.40 15.89
CA ALA A 40 11.26 -14.77 16.22
C ALA A 40 12.29 -15.78 15.70
N ALA A 41 12.82 -15.58 14.49
CA ALA A 41 13.87 -16.42 13.93
C ALA A 41 15.17 -16.33 14.75
N ILE A 42 15.58 -15.12 15.16
CA ILE A 42 16.74 -14.91 16.04
C ILE A 42 16.53 -15.59 17.39
N ALA A 43 15.36 -15.44 18.00
CA ALA A 43 15.05 -16.04 19.30
C ALA A 43 15.17 -17.58 19.24
N LYS A 44 14.58 -18.20 18.22
CA LYS A 44 14.68 -19.66 18.03
C LYS A 44 16.10 -20.13 17.78
N LEU A 45 16.83 -19.46 16.90
CA LEU A 45 18.20 -19.84 16.60
C LEU A 45 19.12 -19.63 17.81
N HIS A 46 18.86 -18.61 18.63
CA HIS A 46 19.63 -18.39 19.85
C HIS A 46 19.41 -19.51 20.88
N GLU A 47 18.16 -19.98 21.04
CA GLU A 47 17.83 -21.13 21.90
C GLU A 47 18.55 -22.43 21.43
N ASP A 48 18.66 -22.62 20.12
CA ASP A 48 19.31 -23.79 19.51
C ASP A 48 20.85 -23.70 19.48
N GLY A 49 21.45 -22.67 20.08
CA GLY A 49 22.91 -22.47 20.10
C GLY A 49 23.48 -21.89 18.80
N GLY A 50 22.69 -21.11 18.08
CA GLY A 50 23.01 -20.53 16.78
C GLY A 50 24.27 -19.66 16.81
N ASP A 51 25.04 -19.77 15.72
CA ASP A 51 26.27 -19.01 15.50
C ASP A 51 26.01 -17.49 15.49
N ILE A 52 26.85 -16.73 16.21
CA ILE A 52 26.71 -15.27 16.34
C ILE A 52 26.76 -14.55 14.98
N GLY A 53 27.59 -15.03 14.06
CA GLY A 53 27.66 -14.50 12.70
C GLY A 53 26.36 -14.73 11.94
N PHE A 54 25.74 -15.89 12.11
CA PHE A 54 24.44 -16.18 11.51
C PHE A 54 23.30 -15.35 12.12
N LEU A 55 23.29 -15.18 13.45
CA LEU A 55 22.34 -14.30 14.14
C LEU A 55 22.49 -12.84 13.70
N ALA A 56 23.72 -12.34 13.58
CA ALA A 56 24.01 -10.99 13.10
C ALA A 56 23.59 -10.80 11.65
N LEU A 57 23.77 -11.81 10.79
CA LEU A 57 23.30 -11.80 9.42
C LEU A 57 21.78 -11.66 9.35
N ILE A 58 21.04 -12.47 10.12
CA ILE A 58 19.57 -12.43 10.16
C ILE A 58 19.09 -11.06 10.65
N LEU A 59 19.71 -10.52 11.70
CA LEU A 59 19.39 -9.18 12.19
C LEU A 59 19.63 -8.12 11.11
N GLY A 60 20.77 -8.17 10.42
CA GLY A 60 21.11 -7.26 9.34
C GLY A 60 20.11 -7.32 8.18
N VAL A 61 19.75 -8.53 7.74
CA VAL A 61 18.75 -8.75 6.66
C VAL A 61 17.37 -8.27 7.10
N THR A 62 16.98 -8.53 8.35
CA THR A 62 15.68 -8.11 8.89
C THR A 62 15.56 -6.59 8.89
N VAL A 63 16.56 -5.87 9.40
CA VAL A 63 16.57 -4.40 9.45
C VAL A 63 16.65 -3.81 8.04
N ALA A 64 17.54 -4.32 7.19
CA ALA A 64 17.69 -3.84 5.82
C ALA A 64 16.42 -4.08 4.99
N GLY A 65 15.80 -5.25 5.14
CA GLY A 65 14.55 -5.61 4.48
C GLY A 65 13.38 -4.74 4.93
N ALA A 66 13.24 -4.51 6.23
CA ALA A 66 12.24 -3.59 6.78
C ALA A 66 12.41 -2.16 6.24
N PHE A 67 13.64 -1.66 6.21
CA PHE A 67 13.95 -0.34 5.65
C PHE A 67 13.68 -0.27 4.15
N ALA A 68 14.09 -1.28 3.39
CA ALA A 68 13.86 -1.36 1.95
C ALA A 68 12.36 -1.37 1.63
N LEU A 69 11.56 -2.14 2.37
CA LEU A 69 10.11 -2.18 2.23
C LEU A 69 9.46 -0.83 2.57
N ALA A 70 9.84 -0.22 3.70
CA ALA A 70 9.34 1.08 4.09
C ALA A 70 9.64 2.14 3.01
N ARG A 71 10.86 2.13 2.47
CA ARG A 71 11.28 3.01 1.38
C ARG A 71 10.53 2.76 0.08
N PHE A 72 10.28 1.50 -0.27
CA PHE A 72 9.52 1.12 -1.45
C PHE A 72 8.07 1.62 -1.36
N ILE A 73 7.37 1.32 -0.25
CA ILE A 73 5.99 1.75 -0.06
C ILE A 73 5.90 3.29 0.03
N SER A 74 6.89 3.96 0.61
CA SER A 74 6.92 5.43 0.62
C SER A 74 7.06 6.04 -0.78
N ARG A 75 7.69 5.32 -1.72
CA ARG A 75 7.95 5.78 -3.10
C ARG A 75 6.92 5.32 -4.12
N HIS A 76 6.31 4.16 -3.90
CA HIS A 76 5.43 3.49 -4.85
C HIS A 76 4.06 3.16 -4.24
N GLY A 77 3.80 3.51 -2.98
CA GLY A 77 2.59 3.11 -2.28
C GLY A 77 1.30 3.59 -2.93
N HIS A 78 1.34 4.68 -3.70
CA HIS A 78 0.20 5.15 -4.49
C HIS A 78 -0.20 4.19 -5.62
N GLU A 79 0.68 3.28 -6.03
CA GLU A 79 0.40 2.20 -6.99
C GLU A 79 -0.07 0.91 -6.29
N ILE A 80 0.23 0.78 -4.98
CA ILE A 80 -0.06 -0.41 -4.18
C ILE A 80 -1.49 -0.30 -3.64
N GLY A 81 -2.46 -0.80 -4.39
CA GLY A 81 -3.87 -0.84 -3.96
C GLY A 81 -4.91 -0.57 -5.05
N GLU A 82 -4.50 -0.25 -6.28
CA GLU A 82 -5.40 -0.23 -7.44
C GLU A 82 -5.77 -1.66 -7.90
N ALA A 83 -6.32 -2.48 -7.00
CA ALA A 83 -7.25 -3.50 -7.48
C ALA A 83 -8.51 -2.74 -7.94
N ARG A 84 -8.51 -2.28 -9.19
CA ARG A 84 -9.72 -1.76 -9.84
C ARG A 84 -10.64 -2.95 -10.04
N PHE A 85 -11.45 -3.27 -9.03
CA PHE A 85 -12.57 -4.16 -9.22
C PHE A 85 -13.49 -3.47 -10.22
N ASP A 86 -13.57 -4.04 -11.42
CA ASP A 86 -14.53 -3.62 -12.41
C ASP A 86 -15.92 -3.97 -11.87
N THR A 87 -16.59 -2.95 -11.30
CA THR A 87 -17.96 -3.06 -10.81
C THR A 87 -18.97 -2.71 -11.88
N THR A 88 -18.55 -2.52 -13.15
CA THR A 88 -19.50 -2.25 -14.22
C THR A 88 -20.45 -3.44 -14.32
N PRO A 89 -21.77 -3.24 -14.09
CA PRO A 89 -22.74 -4.32 -14.24
C PRO A 89 -22.67 -4.82 -15.68
N LYS A 90 -22.30 -6.08 -15.87
CA LYS A 90 -22.28 -6.68 -17.20
C LYS A 90 -23.74 -6.81 -17.65
N GLU A 91 -24.09 -6.08 -18.70
CA GLU A 91 -25.43 -6.13 -19.27
C GLU A 91 -25.75 -7.57 -19.65
N PRO A 92 -26.88 -8.15 -19.18
CA PRO A 92 -27.23 -9.51 -19.52
C PRO A 92 -27.42 -9.63 -21.04
N PRO A 93 -26.95 -10.74 -21.66
CA PRO A 93 -27.10 -10.92 -23.10
C PRO A 93 -28.58 -10.85 -23.47
N ALA A 94 -28.90 -10.01 -24.46
CA ALA A 94 -30.25 -9.92 -25.01
C ALA A 94 -30.69 -11.31 -25.48
N ALA A 95 -31.80 -11.79 -24.90
CA ALA A 95 -32.43 -13.06 -25.22
C ALA A 95 -33.19 -12.99 -26.55
#